data_AF-X0QTH8-F1
#
_entry.id   AF-X0QTH8-F1
#
_cell.length_a   1.000
_cell.length_b   1.000
_cell.length_c   1.000
_cell.angle_alpha   90.00
_cell.angle_beta   90.00
_cell.angle_gamma   90.00
#
_symmetry.space_group_name_H-M   'P 1'
#
loop_
_entity.id
_entity.type
_entity.pdbx_description
1 polymer ?
#
loop_
_entity_poly.entity_id
_entity_poly.type
_entity_poly.pdbx_seq_one_letter_code
_entity_poly.pdbx_strand_id
1 'polypeptide(L)'
;MYKAFKPAFLGRLTVIPYYPLTDDALAEIIRLKLDKITGRIHDNYDVPCVIDDEVIEMILSRCHEVDSGARNADAIISHTLLPQLAGQLLAHDDSQSVLRKITVFVDADDNFAYRLDTDAVVALNQMAQYSEDETENQVEESPSKPLSAKKSAVKKPTVKKVASKKPTKKAIKEESL
;
A
#
# COMPACT_ATOMS: atom_id res chain seq x y z
N MET A 1 43.83 -7.89 12.23
CA MET A 1 44.27 -8.67 11.04
C MET A 1 45.64 -9.32 11.18
N TYR A 2 46.70 -8.62 11.63
CA TYR A 2 48.07 -9.16 11.70
C TYR A 2 48.28 -10.41 12.58
N LYS A 3 47.36 -10.70 13.51
CA LYS A 3 47.38 -11.95 14.31
C LYS A 3 46.66 -13.13 13.63
N ALA A 4 45.81 -12.87 12.64
CA ALA A 4 44.93 -13.90 12.06
C ALA A 4 45.49 -14.52 10.76
N PHE A 5 46.39 -13.82 10.06
CA PHE A 5 46.93 -14.26 8.77
C PHE A 5 48.46 -14.20 8.74
N LYS A 6 49.09 -15.15 8.04
CA LYS A 6 50.56 -15.19 7.87
C LYS A 6 51.06 -13.98 7.06
N PRO A 7 52.24 -13.41 7.36
CA PRO A 7 52.78 -12.24 6.64
C PRO A 7 52.91 -12.43 5.12
N ALA A 8 53.26 -13.64 4.66
CA ALA A 8 53.39 -13.95 3.24
C ALA A 8 52.07 -13.92 2.45
N PHE A 9 50.92 -14.05 3.14
CA PHE A 9 49.60 -13.89 2.55
C PHE A 9 49.25 -12.41 2.41
N LEU A 10 49.44 -11.64 3.49
CA LEU A 10 49.20 -10.19 3.52
C LEU A 10 50.01 -9.44 2.47
N GLY A 11 51.27 -9.83 2.21
CA GLY A 11 52.12 -9.18 1.21
C GLY A 11 51.65 -9.34 -0.25
N ARG A 12 50.66 -10.21 -0.52
CA ARG A 12 50.06 -10.40 -1.86
C ARG A 12 48.62 -9.86 -1.96
N LEU A 13 48.08 -9.29 -0.88
CA LEU A 13 46.73 -8.73 -0.87
C LEU A 13 46.76 -7.23 -1.12
N THR A 14 45.72 -6.74 -1.81
CA THR A 14 45.39 -5.32 -1.87
C THR A 14 44.23 -5.07 -0.92
N VAL A 15 44.42 -4.14 0.03
CA VAL A 15 43.38 -3.77 0.99
C VAL A 15 42.46 -2.73 0.36
N ILE A 16 41.16 -3.00 0.35
CA ILE A 16 40.11 -2.03 -0.01
C ILE A 16 39.30 -1.76 1.26
N PRO A 17 39.51 -0.63 1.95
CA PRO A 17 38.73 -0.30 3.15
C PRO A 17 37.29 0.04 2.76
N TYR A 18 36.33 -0.50 3.51
CA TYR A 18 34.91 -0.18 3.37
C TYR A 18 34.55 0.83 4.46
N TYR A 19 34.24 2.06 4.06
CA TYR A 19 33.73 3.09 4.96
C TYR A 19 32.20 3.04 5.03
N PRO A 20 31.60 3.50 6.16
CA PRO A 20 30.16 3.69 6.23
C PRO A 20 29.67 4.63 5.12
N LEU A 21 28.44 4.41 4.67
CA LEU A 21 27.80 5.32 3.72
C LEU A 21 27.51 6.66 4.39
N THR A 22 27.68 7.74 3.65
CA THR A 22 27.20 9.06 4.06
C THR A 22 25.69 9.14 3.91
N ASP A 23 25.06 10.05 4.64
CA ASP A 23 23.60 10.26 4.59
C ASP A 23 23.14 10.65 3.19
N ASP A 24 23.89 11.50 2.49
CA ASP A 24 23.61 11.89 1.11
C ASP A 24 23.60 10.69 0.16
N ALA A 25 24.60 9.81 0.28
CA ALA A 25 24.70 8.60 -0.54
C ALA A 25 23.56 7.62 -0.21
N LEU A 26 23.17 7.52 1.07
CA LEU A 26 22.06 6.69 1.49
C LEU A 26 20.72 7.22 0.96
N ALA A 27 20.50 8.54 1.01
CA ALA A 27 19.33 9.20 0.45
C ALA A 27 19.24 9.00 -1.07
N GLU A 28 20.35 9.08 -1.80
CA GLU A 28 20.41 8.80 -3.24
C GLU A 28 20.06 7.34 -3.54
N ILE A 29 20.58 6.39 -2.74
CA ILE A 29 20.23 4.97 -2.88
C ILE A 29 18.73 4.74 -2.64
N ILE A 30 18.14 5.42 -1.64
CA ILE A 30 16.69 5.35 -1.36
C ILE A 30 15.91 5.88 -2.57
N ARG A 31 16.27 7.05 -3.11
CA ARG A 31 15.66 7.61 -4.32
C ARG A 31 15.69 6.63 -5.48
N LEU A 32 16.86 6.08 -5.80
CA LEU A 32 17.03 5.09 -6.87
C LEU A 32 16.17 3.84 -6.70
N LYS A 33 15.92 3.42 -5.45
CA LYS A 33 15.04 2.28 -5.16
C LYS A 33 13.58 2.63 -5.34
N LEU A 34 13.16 3.80 -4.87
CA LEU A 34 11.80 4.30 -5.02
C LEU A 34 11.47 4.59 -6.49
N ASP A 35 12.39 5.14 -7.26
CA ASP A 35 12.24 5.36 -8.71
C ASP A 35 12.01 4.05 -9.47
N LYS A 36 12.73 2.99 -9.11
CA LYS A 36 12.51 1.65 -9.68
C LYS A 36 11.11 1.12 -9.35
N ILE A 37 10.60 1.41 -8.16
CA ILE A 37 9.24 1.00 -7.76
C ILE A 37 8.20 1.78 -8.55
N THR A 38 8.35 3.10 -8.64
CA THR A 38 7.51 3.98 -9.44
C THR A 38 7.48 3.55 -10.90
N GLY A 39 8.64 3.25 -11.50
CA GLY A 39 8.73 2.74 -12.87
C GLY A 39 7.97 1.42 -13.04
N ARG A 40 8.13 0.47 -12.11
CA ARG A 40 7.39 -0.80 -12.15
C ARG A 40 5.87 -0.63 -12.02
N ILE A 41 5.41 0.35 -11.24
CA ILE A 41 3.98 0.65 -11.11
C ILE A 41 3.45 1.21 -12.42
N HIS A 42 4.17 2.16 -13.00
CA HIS A 42 3.83 2.72 -14.30
C HIS A 42 3.77 1.62 -15.38
N ASP A 43 4.79 0.76 -15.45
CA ASP A 43 4.85 -0.30 -16.47
C ASP A 43 3.73 -1.36 -16.32
N ASN A 44 3.28 -1.63 -15.09
CA ASN A 44 2.28 -2.67 -14.83
C ASN A 44 0.84 -2.14 -14.85
N TYR A 45 0.61 -0.88 -14.45
CA TYR A 45 -0.73 -0.34 -14.26
C TYR A 45 -1.03 0.88 -15.13
N ASP A 46 -0.05 1.42 -15.86
CA ASP A 46 -0.14 2.67 -16.64
C ASP A 46 -0.55 3.88 -15.77
N VAL A 47 -0.15 3.86 -14.48
CA VAL A 47 -0.47 4.89 -13.51
C VAL A 47 0.80 5.59 -13.03
N PRO A 48 0.87 6.94 -13.09
CA PRO A 48 1.95 7.68 -12.47
C PRO A 48 1.90 7.54 -10.94
N CYS A 49 3.02 7.12 -10.35
CA CYS A 49 3.25 7.11 -8.91
C CYS A 49 4.22 8.26 -8.57
N VAL A 50 3.84 9.11 -7.62
CA VAL A 50 4.67 10.21 -7.12
C VAL A 50 4.95 9.95 -5.65
N ILE A 51 6.22 10.12 -5.27
CA ILE A 51 6.66 9.94 -3.90
C ILE A 51 7.25 11.27 -3.45
N ASP A 52 6.73 11.80 -2.34
CA ASP A 52 7.17 13.08 -1.81
C ASP A 52 8.56 12.95 -1.15
N ASP A 53 9.35 14.03 -1.17
CA ASP A 53 10.71 14.01 -0.62
C ASP A 53 10.74 13.69 0.89
N GLU A 54 9.69 14.05 1.62
CA GLU A 54 9.51 13.73 3.05
C GLU A 54 9.56 12.21 3.32
N VAL A 55 9.12 11.39 2.37
CA VAL A 55 9.18 9.92 2.47
C VAL A 55 10.62 9.45 2.49
N ILE A 56 11.50 10.09 1.71
CA ILE A 56 12.93 9.75 1.67
C ILE A 56 13.59 10.12 2.99
N GLU A 57 13.31 11.31 3.51
CA GLU A 57 13.83 11.79 4.80
C GLU A 57 13.39 10.89 5.96
N MET A 58 12.12 10.46 5.96
CA MET A 58 11.58 9.55 6.96
C MET A 58 12.17 8.13 6.87
N ILE A 59 12.47 7.62 5.67
CA ILE A 59 13.19 6.34 5.54
C ILE A 59 14.64 6.49 6.02
N LEU A 60 15.29 7.61 5.69
CA LEU A 60 16.67 7.91 6.07
C LEU A 60 16.82 7.98 7.59
N SER A 61 15.93 8.70 8.29
CA SER A 61 15.96 8.82 9.75
C SER A 61 15.85 7.47 10.46
N ARG A 62 14.98 6.58 9.97
CA ARG A 62 14.84 5.21 10.49
C ARG A 62 16.06 4.33 10.21
N CYS A 63 16.86 4.62 9.20
CA CYS A 63 18.09 3.88 8.93
C CYS A 63 19.18 4.14 9.98
N HIS A 64 19.11 5.24 10.73
CA HIS A 64 20.05 5.54 11.81
C HIS A 64 19.68 4.86 13.13
N GLU A 65 18.40 4.54 13.36
CA GLU A 65 17.94 3.90 14.61
C GLU A 65 18.44 2.45 14.76
N VAL A 66 18.68 1.77 13.63
CA VAL A 66 19.11 0.38 13.58
C VAL A 66 20.44 0.33 12.85
N ASP A 67 21.50 -0.16 13.50
CA ASP A 67 22.90 -0.24 13.01
C ASP A 67 23.08 -1.20 11.81
N SER A 68 22.30 -0.99 10.75
CA SER A 68 22.22 -1.79 9.54
C SER A 68 22.31 -0.94 8.26
N GLY A 69 22.33 0.39 8.39
CA GLY A 69 22.52 1.34 7.29
C GLY A 69 21.55 1.09 6.13
N ALA A 70 22.08 0.97 4.91
CA ALA A 70 21.28 0.79 3.69
C ALA A 70 20.41 -0.49 3.67
N ARG A 71 20.71 -1.49 4.50
CA ARG A 71 19.87 -2.68 4.62
C ARG A 71 18.53 -2.36 5.29
N ASN A 72 18.49 -1.38 6.19
CA ASN A 72 17.23 -1.00 6.82
C ASN A 72 16.27 -0.37 5.81
N ALA A 73 16.79 0.49 4.91
CA ALA A 73 16.01 1.08 3.83
C ALA A 73 15.32 0.00 2.98
N ASP A 74 16.05 -1.06 2.60
CA ASP A 74 15.45 -2.19 1.86
C ASP A 74 14.35 -2.88 2.65
N ALA A 75 14.55 -3.08 3.94
CA ALA A 75 13.57 -3.73 4.80
C ALA A 75 12.29 -2.89 4.91
N ILE A 76 12.42 -1.58 5.17
CA ILE A 76 11.29 -0.65 5.24
C ILE A 76 10.52 -0.63 3.92
N ILE A 77 11.23 -0.51 2.80
CA ILE A 77 10.61 -0.48 1.47
C ILE A 77 9.88 -1.80 1.18
N SER A 78 10.53 -2.94 1.42
CA SER A 78 10.03 -4.25 1.01
C SER A 78 8.98 -4.83 1.94
N HIS A 79 9.05 -4.55 3.24
CA HIS A 79 8.17 -5.13 4.25
C HIS A 79 7.08 -4.17 4.72
N THR A 80 7.19 -2.87 4.44
CA THR A 80 6.20 -1.88 4.87
C THR A 80 5.58 -1.13 3.70
N LEU A 81 6.38 -0.37 2.95
CA LEU A 81 5.86 0.50 1.88
C LEU A 81 5.20 -0.32 0.76
N LEU A 82 5.90 -1.30 0.19
CA LEU A 82 5.38 -2.10 -0.92
C LEU A 82 4.12 -2.90 -0.56
N PRO A 83 4.05 -3.63 0.56
CA PRO A 83 2.82 -4.33 0.94
C PRO A 83 1.63 -3.41 1.17
N GLN A 84 1.83 -2.26 1.82
CA GLN A 84 0.75 -1.28 2.03
C GLN A 84 0.26 -0.71 0.70
N LEU A 85 1.18 -0.32 -0.19
CA LEU A 85 0.85 0.19 -1.51
C LEU A 85 0.09 -0.85 -2.34
N ALA A 86 0.53 -2.10 -2.34
CA ALA A 86 -0.17 -3.20 -3.01
C ALA A 86 -1.59 -3.39 -2.45
N GLY A 87 -1.75 -3.30 -1.13
CA GLY A 87 -3.07 -3.37 -0.48
C GLY A 87 -4.01 -2.25 -0.93
N GLN A 88 -3.52 -1.01 -1.03
CA GLN A 88 -4.30 0.12 -1.54
C GLN A 88 -4.72 -0.08 -2.99
N LEU A 89 -3.81 -0.58 -3.81
CA LEU A 89 -4.05 -0.80 -5.24
C LEU A 89 -5.08 -1.91 -5.47
N LEU A 90 -5.00 -3.01 -4.72
CA LEU A 90 -5.95 -4.11 -4.78
C LEU A 90 -7.34 -3.70 -4.26
N ALA A 91 -7.40 -2.95 -3.17
CA ALA A 91 -8.68 -2.46 -2.61
C ALA A 91 -9.42 -1.51 -3.58
N HIS A 92 -8.68 -0.81 -4.44
CA HIS A 92 -9.26 0.05 -5.46
C HIS A 92 -9.82 -0.73 -6.66
N ASP A 93 -9.19 -1.83 -7.07
CA ASP A 93 -9.66 -2.65 -8.19
C ASP A 93 -11.10 -3.16 -7.97
N ASP A 94 -11.46 -3.46 -6.71
CA ASP A 94 -12.81 -3.82 -6.30
C ASP A 94 -13.85 -2.69 -6.48
N SER A 95 -13.42 -1.43 -6.63
CA SER A 95 -14.28 -0.24 -6.63
C SER A 95 -14.79 0.21 -8.02
N GLN A 96 -14.39 -0.46 -9.11
CA GLN A 96 -14.73 -0.12 -10.51
C GLN A 96 -14.50 1.37 -10.89
N SER A 97 -13.51 2.02 -10.30
CA SER A 97 -13.05 3.36 -10.73
C SER A 97 -11.70 3.25 -11.43
N VAL A 98 -11.36 4.23 -12.28
CA VAL A 98 -10.05 4.25 -12.96
C VAL A 98 -9.07 5.02 -12.12
N LEU A 99 -7.93 4.40 -11.82
CA LEU A 99 -6.86 5.05 -11.09
C LEU A 99 -6.06 5.96 -12.03
N ARG A 100 -5.93 7.24 -11.67
CA ARG A 100 -5.22 8.25 -12.47
C ARG A 100 -3.82 8.52 -11.96
N LYS A 101 -3.64 8.52 -10.65
CA LYS A 101 -2.37 8.85 -10.01
C LYS A 101 -2.34 8.29 -8.59
N ILE A 102 -1.15 7.90 -8.16
CA ILE A 102 -0.86 7.56 -6.77
C ILE A 102 0.14 8.58 -6.23
N THR A 103 -0.13 9.10 -5.03
CA THR A 103 0.84 9.93 -4.29
C THR A 103 1.13 9.27 -2.95
N VAL A 104 2.42 9.06 -2.65
CA VAL A 104 2.91 8.53 -1.37
C VAL A 104 3.52 9.69 -0.59
N PHE A 105 3.05 9.89 0.63
CA PHE A 105 3.45 10.99 1.50
C PHE A 105 3.56 10.54 2.96
N VAL A 106 4.05 11.43 3.83
CA VAL A 106 4.16 11.21 5.27
C VAL A 106 2.98 11.88 5.97
N ASP A 107 2.29 11.16 6.85
CA ASP A 107 1.23 11.76 7.67
C ASP A 107 1.77 12.42 8.96
N ALA A 108 0.87 13.01 9.75
CA ALA A 108 1.23 13.69 10.99
C ALA A 108 1.77 12.77 12.10
N ASP A 109 1.60 11.45 11.96
CA ASP A 109 2.05 10.43 12.91
C ASP A 109 3.31 9.71 12.40
N ASP A 110 4.05 10.31 11.44
CA ASP A 110 5.24 9.76 10.78
C ASP A 110 5.00 8.42 10.04
N ASN A 111 3.77 8.13 9.60
CA ASN A 111 3.47 6.92 8.85
C ASN A 111 3.36 7.18 7.35
N PHE A 112 3.53 6.12 6.55
CA PHE A 112 3.26 6.18 5.12
C PHE A 112 1.75 6.33 4.89
N ALA A 113 1.38 7.38 4.18
CA ALA A 113 0.03 7.62 3.72
C ALA A 113 -0.02 7.68 2.20
N TYR A 114 -1.21 7.36 1.67
CA TYR A 114 -1.43 7.16 0.25
C TYR A 114 -2.63 7.95 -0.21
N ARG A 115 -2.50 8.67 -1.31
CA ARG A 115 -3.59 9.34 -2.01
C ARG A 115 -3.75 8.69 -3.38
N LEU A 116 -4.94 8.14 -3.61
CA LEU A 116 -5.35 7.61 -4.90
C LEU A 116 -6.25 8.64 -5.55
N ASP A 117 -5.81 9.22 -6.66
CA ASP A 117 -6.65 10.07 -7.48
C ASP A 117 -7.40 9.17 -8.46
N THR A 118 -8.72 9.12 -8.32
CA THR A 118 -9.58 8.21 -9.10
C THR A 118 -10.57 9.01 -9.92
N ASP A 119 -10.91 8.50 -11.10
CA ASP A 119 -11.97 9.07 -11.94
C ASP A 119 -13.18 8.15 -11.96
N ALA A 120 -14.35 8.72 -11.65
CA ALA A 120 -15.63 8.00 -11.62
C ALA A 120 -16.22 7.74 -13.01
N VAL A 121 -15.54 8.17 -14.08
CA VAL A 121 -16.13 8.28 -15.43
C VAL A 121 -16.42 6.91 -16.07
N VAL A 122 -15.74 5.83 -15.67
CA VAL A 122 -15.91 4.51 -16.32
C VAL A 122 -17.05 3.67 -15.72
N ALA A 123 -17.37 3.83 -14.43
CA ALA A 123 -18.45 3.08 -13.77
C ALA A 123 -19.84 3.34 -14.41
N LEU A 124 -20.05 4.54 -14.98
CA LEU A 124 -21.31 4.89 -15.65
C LEU A 124 -21.38 4.38 -17.09
N ASN A 125 -20.24 4.22 -17.78
CA ASN A 125 -20.24 3.82 -19.19
C ASN A 125 -20.38 2.29 -19.39
N GLN A 126 -19.99 1.47 -18.41
CA GLN A 126 -20.14 0.00 -18.50
C GLN A 126 -21.58 -0.48 -18.23
N MET A 127 -22.40 0.26 -17.48
CA MET A 127 -23.83 -0.07 -17.31
C MET A 127 -24.67 0.23 -18.56
N ALA A 128 -24.20 1.10 -19.46
CA ALA A 128 -24.90 1.44 -20.70
C ALA A 128 -24.63 0.47 -21.87
N GLN A 129 -23.63 -0.42 -21.77
CA GLN A 129 -23.27 -1.36 -22.84
C GLN A 129 -23.92 -2.75 -22.73
N TYR A 130 -24.74 -3.01 -21.71
CA TYR A 130 -25.42 -4.30 -21.51
C TYR A 130 -26.91 -4.32 -21.93
N SER A 131 -27.46 -3.25 -22.52
CA SER A 131 -28.89 -3.15 -22.87
C SER A 131 -29.22 -3.13 -24.37
N GLU A 132 -28.26 -3.40 -25.25
CA GLU A 132 -28.49 -3.40 -26.70
C GLU A 132 -27.97 -4.69 -27.34
N ASP A 133 -28.55 -5.84 -26.99
CA ASP A 133 -28.71 -6.95 -27.93
C ASP A 133 -29.83 -7.87 -27.43
N GLU A 134 -30.70 -8.29 -28.36
CA GLU A 134 -31.91 -9.13 -28.21
C GLU A 134 -33.28 -8.38 -28.12
N THR A 135 -33.57 -7.56 -29.14
CA THR A 135 -34.90 -7.50 -29.80
C THR A 135 -34.64 -7.66 -31.30
N GLU A 136 -34.97 -8.74 -31.99
CA GLU A 136 -36.30 -9.20 -32.41
C GLU A 136 -36.23 -10.59 -33.06
N ASN A 137 -37.15 -11.50 -32.70
CA ASN A 137 -38.03 -12.30 -33.58
C ASN A 137 -38.60 -13.49 -32.78
N GLN A 138 -39.87 -13.90 -32.84
CA GLN A 138 -41.05 -13.50 -33.62
C GLN A 138 -42.29 -14.15 -32.93
N VAL A 139 -43.50 -13.66 -33.24
CA VAL A 139 -44.81 -13.91 -32.59
C VAL A 139 -45.45 -15.26 -32.93
N GLU A 140 -46.48 -15.64 -32.13
CA GLU A 140 -47.58 -16.63 -32.30
C GLU A 140 -47.36 -17.93 -31.49
N GLU A 141 -48.23 -18.43 -30.58
CA GLU A 141 -49.68 -18.34 -30.40
C GLU A 141 -50.04 -18.78 -28.95
N SER A 142 -51.15 -18.26 -28.39
CA SER A 142 -51.68 -18.61 -27.04
C SER A 142 -52.61 -19.85 -27.13
N PRO A 143 -52.94 -20.62 -26.05
CA PRO A 143 -53.81 -20.10 -24.97
C PRO A 143 -53.70 -20.78 -23.57
N SER A 144 -54.40 -20.13 -22.61
CA SER A 144 -55.10 -20.69 -21.42
C SER A 144 -54.36 -20.96 -20.07
N LYS A 145 -54.44 -19.96 -19.16
CA LYS A 145 -54.91 -19.91 -17.74
C LYS A 145 -54.92 -21.20 -16.84
N PRO A 146 -55.08 -21.06 -15.49
CA PRO A 146 -54.66 -20.03 -14.52
C PRO A 146 -54.15 -20.61 -13.16
N LEU A 147 -53.91 -19.72 -12.18
CA LEU A 147 -54.29 -19.82 -10.74
C LEU A 147 -53.18 -19.90 -9.66
N SER A 148 -53.21 -18.87 -8.79
CA SER A 148 -53.06 -18.89 -7.32
C SER A 148 -51.69 -18.91 -6.63
N ALA A 149 -51.45 -17.79 -5.92
CA ALA A 149 -51.40 -17.71 -4.45
C ALA A 149 -50.05 -17.57 -3.72
N LYS A 150 -50.10 -16.65 -2.74
CA LYS A 150 -49.32 -16.53 -1.49
C LYS A 150 -47.91 -15.95 -1.64
N LYS A 151 -47.35 -15.16 -0.71
CA LYS A 151 -47.76 -14.32 0.44
C LYS A 151 -46.42 -13.94 1.10
N SER A 152 -46.41 -12.83 1.85
CA SER A 152 -45.41 -12.46 2.87
C SER A 152 -44.21 -11.67 2.32
N ALA A 153 -44.05 -10.36 2.58
CA ALA A 153 -43.96 -9.62 3.85
C ALA A 153 -42.71 -9.95 4.67
N VAL A 154 -42.16 -8.90 5.30
CA VAL A 154 -41.10 -8.82 6.35
C VAL A 154 -39.69 -8.47 5.80
N LYS A 155 -38.88 -7.52 6.30
CA LYS A 155 -38.99 -6.36 7.22
C LYS A 155 -37.58 -5.71 7.27
N LYS A 156 -37.48 -4.38 7.27
CA LYS A 156 -36.24 -3.61 7.60
C LYS A 156 -35.76 -3.92 9.03
N PRO A 157 -34.45 -3.76 9.30
CA PRO A 157 -34.06 -2.85 10.40
C PRO A 157 -32.80 -2.02 10.03
N THR A 158 -32.74 -0.68 10.12
CA THR A 158 -32.66 0.24 11.28
C THR A 158 -31.59 -0.08 12.34
N VAL A 159 -30.46 0.65 12.19
CA VAL A 159 -29.63 1.37 13.19
C VAL A 159 -29.92 1.11 14.68
N LYS A 160 -28.87 0.79 15.45
CA LYS A 160 -28.75 1.14 16.88
C LYS A 160 -27.33 1.57 17.26
N LYS A 161 -27.32 2.38 18.32
CA LYS A 161 -26.38 3.42 18.76
C LYS A 161 -25.64 2.95 20.03
N VAL A 162 -24.36 3.34 20.15
CA VAL A 162 -23.58 3.78 21.33
C VAL A 162 -23.88 3.21 22.73
N ALA A 163 -22.82 2.73 23.41
CA ALA A 163 -22.53 2.92 24.86
C ALA A 163 -21.16 2.26 25.20
N SER A 164 -20.08 3.02 25.41
CA SER A 164 -19.50 3.45 26.71
C SER A 164 -18.87 2.35 27.60
N LYS A 165 -17.56 2.45 27.87
CA LYS A 165 -16.98 2.47 29.25
C LYS A 165 -15.45 2.67 29.27
N LYS A 166 -15.01 3.63 30.10
CA LYS A 166 -13.64 3.84 30.62
C LYS A 166 -13.18 2.65 31.49
N PRO A 167 -11.88 2.56 31.82
CA PRO A 167 -11.51 2.84 33.21
C PRO A 167 -10.25 3.70 33.39
N THR A 168 -10.13 4.18 34.62
CA THR A 168 -9.19 5.15 35.21
C THR A 168 -8.04 4.51 36.00
N LYS A 169 -6.91 5.23 36.04
CA LYS A 169 -5.75 5.25 36.98
C LYS A 169 -5.79 4.43 38.29
N LYS A 170 -4.62 3.83 38.62
CA LYS A 170 -3.88 3.75 39.92
C LYS A 170 -2.73 2.72 39.76
N ALA A 171 -1.59 2.68 40.45
CA ALA A 171 -0.88 3.49 41.44
C ALA A 171 0.57 2.93 41.56
N ILE A 172 1.41 3.67 42.28
CA ILE A 172 2.85 3.55 42.55
C ILE A 172 3.24 2.36 43.47
N LYS A 173 4.44 1.80 43.27
CA LYS A 173 5.37 1.18 44.27
C LYS A 173 6.74 0.96 43.58
N GLU A 174 7.82 1.68 43.91
CA GLU A 174 8.80 1.49 45.01
C GLU A 174 9.58 0.15 44.99
N GLU A 175 10.89 0.27 45.27
CA GLU A 175 11.94 -0.70 45.65
C GLU A 175 13.02 -1.15 44.63
N SER A 176 14.25 -0.63 44.89
CA SER A 176 15.61 -1.23 44.95
C SER A 176 16.05 -2.28 43.91
N LEU A 177 17.27 -2.29 43.38
CA LEU A 177 18.58 -2.02 44.01
C LEU A 177 19.61 -1.76 42.89
#